data_AF-A0AAD8FMW6-F1
#
_entry.id   AF-A0AAD8FMW6-F1
#
_cell.length_a   1.000
_cell.length_b   1.000
_cell.length_c   1.000
_cell.angle_alpha   90.00
_cell.angle_beta   90.00
_cell.angle_gamma   90.00
#
_symmetry.space_group_name_H-M   'P 1'
#
loop_
_entity.id
_entity.type
_entity.pdbx_description
1 polymer ?
#
loop_
_entity_poly.entity_id
_entity_poly.type
_entity_poly.pdbx_seq_one_letter_code
_entity_poly.pdbx_strand_id
1 'polypeptide(L)'
;MLELTPNSIMLELTPNSIMLELTPNSIMLELTPNSIMLELTPNSIMLELTPNSIMLELTPNSIMLELTPNSIMLELTPNSIMLELTPNSIMLELTPNSIMLELTPNSIMLELTPNSIMLELTPNSIMLELTPNSIMLELTPNSIMLELTPNSIMLELTPNSIMLELTPSASVLELTPSASVLELTPSASVLELTPSASVLELNKKLHCVKL
;
A
#
# COMPACT_ATOMS: atom_id res chain seq x y z
N MET A 1 9.89 27.36 32.73
CA MET A 1 8.82 27.11 31.75
C MET A 1 8.84 25.62 31.51
N LEU A 2 7.92 24.89 32.13
CA LEU A 2 7.78 23.44 31.96
C LEU A 2 6.80 23.26 30.81
N GLU A 3 7.31 22.87 29.64
CA GLU A 3 6.51 22.51 28.49
C GLU A 3 5.89 21.14 28.80
N LEU A 4 4.63 21.13 29.22
CA LEU A 4 3.87 19.90 29.40
C LEU A 4 3.27 19.54 28.05
N THR A 5 4.06 18.92 27.18
CA THR A 5 3.49 18.20 26.04
C THR A 5 2.63 17.06 26.61
N PRO A 6 1.34 16.95 26.24
CA PRO A 6 0.53 15.84 26.69
C PRO A 6 1.22 14.53 26.30
N ASN A 7 1.40 13.62 27.25
CA ASN A 7 1.97 12.31 26.97
C ASN A 7 1.08 11.51 26.00
N SER A 8 -0.23 11.76 26.05
CA SER A 8 -1.23 11.07 25.24
C SER A 8 -2.34 12.04 24.86
N ILE A 9 -2.87 11.91 23.64
CA ILE A 9 -4.05 12.63 23.15
C ILE A 9 -5.11 11.60 22.76
N MET A 10 -6.34 11.83 23.22
CA MET A 10 -7.55 11.11 22.83
C MET A 10 -8.61 12.15 22.47
N LEU A 11 -9.08 12.15 21.23
CA LEU A 11 -10.10 13.09 20.77
C LEU A 11 -11.16 12.39 19.92
N GLU A 12 -12.40 12.83 20.11
CA GLU A 12 -13.55 12.49 19.28
C GLU A 12 -14.16 13.83 18.82
N LEU A 13 -14.19 14.09 17.52
CA LEU A 13 -14.60 15.39 16.97
C LEU A 13 -15.43 15.23 15.69
N THR A 14 -16.53 15.98 15.58
CA THR A 14 -17.40 16.03 14.40
C THR A 14 -17.57 17.44 13.79
N PRO A 15 -16.51 18.25 13.60
CA PRO A 15 -16.63 19.56 12.95
C PRO A 15 -16.76 19.42 11.43
N ASN A 16 -17.04 20.50 10.72
CA ASN A 16 -17.06 20.45 9.25
C ASN A 16 -15.68 20.18 8.64
N SER A 17 -14.60 20.66 9.28
CA SER A 17 -13.23 20.50 8.80
C SER A 17 -12.26 20.47 9.98
N ILE A 18 -11.16 19.73 9.83
CA ILE A 18 -10.11 19.59 10.84
C ILE A 18 -8.75 19.89 10.22
N MET A 19 -7.96 20.69 10.95
CA MET A 19 -6.54 20.92 10.71
C MET A 19 -5.85 20.80 12.07
N LEU A 20 -4.96 19.82 12.23
CA LEU A 20 -4.22 19.60 13.47
C LEU A 20 -2.74 19.33 13.20
N GLU A 21 -1.90 19.87 14.07
CA GLU A 21 -0.48 19.59 14.17
C GLU A 21 -0.20 19.17 15.62
N LEU A 22 0.22 17.91 15.84
CA LEU A 22 0.35 17.34 17.19
C LEU A 22 1.62 16.51 17.35
N THR A 23 2.31 16.69 18.49
CA THR A 23 3.56 16.00 18.85
C THR A 23 3.57 15.31 20.24
N PRO A 24 2.47 14.64 20.68
CA PRO A 24 2.47 13.89 21.95
C PRO A 24 3.24 12.56 21.82
N ASN A 25 3.41 11.80 22.90
CA ASN A 25 3.99 10.44 22.75
C ASN A 25 3.01 9.45 22.09
N SER A 26 1.70 9.64 22.23
CA SER A 26 0.68 8.74 21.69
C SER A 26 -0.59 9.50 21.27
N ILE A 27 -1.21 9.06 20.18
CA ILE A 27 -2.43 9.64 19.62
C ILE A 27 -3.47 8.54 19.36
N MET A 28 -4.69 8.80 19.79
CA MET A 28 -5.91 8.09 19.39
C MET A 28 -6.94 9.12 18.94
N LEU A 29 -7.36 9.10 17.67
CA LEU A 29 -8.40 10.01 17.15
C LEU A 29 -9.50 9.23 16.45
N GLU A 30 -10.74 9.62 16.72
CA GLU A 30 -11.94 9.20 16.00
C GLU A 30 -12.60 10.46 15.41
N LEU A 31 -12.55 10.64 14.09
CA LEU A 31 -12.96 11.90 13.44
C LEU A 31 -13.88 11.66 12.24
N THR A 32 -15.03 12.34 12.21
CA THR A 32 -16.01 12.27 11.12
C THR A 32 -16.34 13.63 10.43
N PRO A 33 -15.36 14.52 10.13
CA PRO A 33 -15.62 15.79 9.47
C PRO A 33 -15.83 15.66 7.95
N ASN A 34 -16.12 16.72 7.21
CA ASN A 34 -16.08 16.64 5.74
C ASN A 34 -14.64 16.53 5.21
N SER A 35 -13.67 17.18 5.86
CA SER A 35 -12.28 17.24 5.39
C SER A 35 -11.29 17.21 6.55
N ILE A 36 -10.19 16.48 6.38
CA ILE A 36 -9.11 16.33 7.35
C ILE A 36 -7.77 16.69 6.72
N MET A 37 -6.98 17.48 7.45
CA MET A 37 -5.54 17.66 7.25
C MET A 37 -4.84 17.44 8.60
N LEU A 38 -3.99 16.43 8.72
CA LEU A 38 -3.22 16.18 9.95
C LEU A 38 -1.72 16.06 9.64
N GLU A 39 -0.92 16.70 10.49
CA GLU A 39 0.53 16.51 10.56
C GLU A 39 0.86 16.01 11.98
N LEU A 40 1.28 14.74 12.10
CA LEU A 40 1.46 14.11 13.41
C LEU A 40 2.83 13.41 13.52
N THR A 41 3.57 13.73 14.58
CA THR A 41 4.90 13.15 14.87
C THR A 41 5.03 12.43 16.24
N PRO A 42 4.03 11.66 16.72
CA PRO A 42 4.11 10.96 18.00
C PRO A 42 4.93 9.66 17.93
N ASN A 43 5.13 8.93 19.03
CA ASN A 43 5.69 7.57 18.93
C ASN A 43 4.69 6.55 18.36
N SER A 44 3.39 6.73 18.63
CA SER A 44 2.34 5.79 18.22
C SER A 44 1.06 6.52 17.81
N ILE A 45 0.42 6.03 16.75
CA ILE A 45 -0.82 6.56 16.18
C ILE A 45 -1.83 5.43 16.00
N MET A 46 -3.07 5.69 16.45
CA MET A 46 -4.27 4.96 16.08
C MET A 46 -5.31 5.97 15.58
N LEU A 47 -5.73 5.88 14.31
CA LEU A 47 -6.78 6.76 13.76
C LEU A 47 -7.91 5.94 13.15
N GLU A 48 -9.13 6.35 13.44
CA GLU A 48 -10.36 5.91 12.76
C GLU A 48 -11.02 7.14 12.14
N LEU A 49 -10.99 7.26 10.81
CA LEU A 49 -11.44 8.48 10.10
C LEU A 49 -12.42 8.18 8.97
N THR A 50 -13.58 8.82 8.99
CA THR A 50 -14.63 8.67 7.97
C THR A 50 -15.04 9.98 7.25
N PRO A 51 -14.12 10.87 6.83
CA PRO A 51 -14.48 12.13 6.16
C PRO A 51 -14.73 11.98 4.66
N ASN A 52 -15.08 13.05 3.94
CA ASN A 52 -15.08 13.00 2.48
C ASN A 52 -13.65 13.00 1.92
N SER A 53 -12.74 13.79 2.50
CA SER A 53 -11.35 13.91 2.03
C SER A 53 -10.33 13.90 3.16
N ILE A 54 -9.21 13.21 2.94
CA ILE A 54 -8.09 13.09 3.87
C ILE A 54 -6.77 13.48 3.20
N MET A 55 -5.97 14.28 3.91
CA MET A 55 -4.54 14.46 3.70
C MET A 55 -3.82 14.23 5.02
N LEU A 56 -2.92 13.23 5.11
CA LEU A 56 -2.12 12.98 6.31
C LEU A 56 -0.63 12.95 5.98
N GLU A 57 0.16 13.59 6.83
CA GLU A 57 1.62 13.47 6.88
C GLU A 57 2.00 12.95 8.28
N LEU A 58 2.45 11.69 8.36
CA LEU A 58 2.69 11.02 9.66
C LEU A 58 4.10 10.42 9.73
N THR A 59 4.84 10.77 10.78
CA THR A 59 6.22 10.27 11.01
C THR A 59 6.45 9.54 12.36
N PRO A 60 5.53 8.69 12.86
CA PRO A 60 5.68 8.03 14.16
C PRO A 60 6.52 6.75 14.12
N ASN A 61 6.76 6.08 15.26
CA ASN A 61 7.34 4.73 15.22
C ASN A 61 6.35 3.66 14.72
N SER A 62 5.07 3.81 15.04
CA SER A 62 4.03 2.81 14.71
C SER A 62 2.71 3.48 14.34
N ILE A 63 2.06 2.94 13.31
CA ILE A 63 0.77 3.41 12.79
C ILE A 63 -0.22 2.25 12.67
N MET A 64 -1.45 2.51 13.13
CA MET A 64 -2.66 1.76 12.76
C MET A 64 -3.71 2.75 12.26
N LEU A 65 -4.14 2.64 11.00
CA LEU A 65 -5.22 3.47 10.44
C LEU A 65 -6.34 2.61 9.88
N GLU A 66 -7.58 3.02 10.18
CA GLU A 66 -8.80 2.58 9.52
C GLU A 66 -9.47 3.80 8.88
N LEU A 67 -9.46 3.89 7.54
CA LEU A 67 -9.94 5.07 6.81
C LEU A 67 -10.98 4.71 5.75
N THR A 68 -12.16 5.33 5.81
CA THR A 68 -13.25 5.12 4.84
C THR A 68 -13.72 6.39 4.09
N PRO A 69 -12.84 7.27 3.57
CA PRO A 69 -13.27 8.50 2.91
C PRO A 69 -13.56 8.36 1.41
N ASN A 70 -13.99 9.43 0.72
CA ASN A 70 -14.03 9.39 -0.75
C ASN A 70 -12.62 9.44 -1.36
N SER A 71 -11.73 10.28 -0.83
CA SER A 71 -10.38 10.47 -1.38
C SER A 71 -9.31 10.54 -0.30
N ILE A 72 -8.18 9.86 -0.52
CA ILE A 72 -7.03 9.83 0.39
C ILE A 72 -5.75 10.26 -0.33
N MET A 73 -4.95 11.08 0.36
CA MET A 73 -3.52 11.29 0.13
C MET A 73 -2.77 11.05 1.44
N LEU A 74 -1.88 10.05 1.50
CA LEU A 74 -1.02 9.81 2.68
C LEU A 74 0.46 9.84 2.30
N GLU A 75 1.25 10.50 3.14
CA GLU A 75 2.71 10.40 3.18
C GLU A 75 3.11 9.88 4.56
N LEU A 76 3.60 8.63 4.64
CA LEU A 76 3.91 7.96 5.91
C LEU A 76 5.35 7.44 5.95
N THR A 77 6.10 7.84 6.98
CA THR A 77 7.51 7.41 7.18
C THR A 77 7.81 6.68 8.52
N PRO A 78 6.93 5.79 9.04
CA PRO A 78 7.13 5.14 10.34
C PRO A 78 8.02 3.89 10.31
N ASN A 79 8.31 3.28 11.46
CA ASN A 79 8.95 1.95 11.45
C ASN A 79 7.97 0.83 11.04
N SER A 80 6.71 0.92 11.42
CA SER A 80 5.71 -0.12 11.16
C SER A 80 4.34 0.47 10.84
N ILE A 81 3.65 -0.12 9.86
CA ILE A 81 2.33 0.30 9.39
C ILE A 81 1.38 -0.88 9.30
N MET A 82 0.16 -0.68 9.79
CA MET A 82 -1.04 -1.44 9.44
C MET A 82 -2.11 -0.46 8.93
N LEU A 83 -2.53 -0.60 7.66
CA LEU A 83 -3.63 0.20 7.09
C LEU A 83 -4.76 -0.70 6.59
N GLU A 84 -5.98 -0.30 6.90
CA GLU A 84 -7.20 -0.78 6.28
C GLU A 84 -7.91 0.43 5.62
N LEU A 85 -7.95 0.48 4.28
CA LEU A 85 -8.47 1.63 3.53
C LEU A 85 -9.56 1.21 2.52
N THR A 86 -10.74 1.81 2.62
CA THR A 86 -11.88 1.55 1.71
C THR A 86 -12.41 2.77 0.91
N PRO A 87 -11.56 3.69 0.38
CA PRO A 87 -12.04 4.90 -0.29
C PRO A 87 -12.36 4.74 -1.78
N ASN A 88 -12.88 5.78 -2.44
CA ASN A 88 -12.98 5.75 -3.91
C ASN A 88 -11.60 5.87 -4.58
N SER A 89 -10.72 6.76 -4.10
CA SER A 89 -9.41 7.00 -4.71
C SER A 89 -8.30 7.14 -3.67
N ILE A 90 -7.14 6.52 -3.93
CA ILE A 90 -5.96 6.55 -3.06
C ILE A 90 -4.72 6.99 -3.81
N MET A 91 -3.94 7.86 -3.17
CA MET A 91 -2.52 8.09 -3.42
C MET A 91 -1.73 7.86 -2.12
N LEU A 92 -0.83 6.88 -2.10
CA LEU A 92 0.07 6.64 -0.94
C LEU A 92 1.54 6.72 -1.36
N GLU A 93 2.33 7.37 -0.52
CA GLU A 93 3.79 7.29 -0.51
C GLU A 93 4.22 6.77 0.86
N LEU A 94 4.77 5.55 0.92
CA LEU A 94 5.13 4.90 2.19
C LEU A 94 6.60 4.44 2.18
N THR A 95 7.37 4.88 3.17
CA THR A 95 8.80 4.51 3.36
C THR A 95 9.15 3.79 4.69
N PRO A 96 8.32 2.87 5.23
CA PRO A 96 8.57 2.26 6.54
C PRO A 96 9.49 1.03 6.52
N ASN A 97 9.84 0.46 7.68
CA ASN A 97 10.52 -0.84 7.71
C ASN A 97 9.57 -2.00 7.37
N SER A 98 8.31 -1.94 7.81
CA SER A 98 7.34 -3.02 7.62
C SER A 98 5.94 -2.49 7.33
N ILE A 99 5.26 -3.14 6.39
CA ILE A 99 3.91 -2.76 5.94
C ILE A 99 2.99 -3.99 5.90
N MET A 100 1.79 -3.81 6.42
CA MET A 100 0.60 -4.60 6.11
C MET A 100 -0.50 -3.67 5.59
N LEU A 101 -0.94 -3.84 4.33
CA LEU A 101 -2.08 -3.08 3.77
C LEU A 101 -3.18 -4.02 3.30
N GLU A 102 -4.41 -3.64 3.62
CA GLU A 102 -5.64 -4.15 3.01
C GLU A 102 -6.37 -2.98 2.36
N LEU A 103 -6.45 -2.95 1.02
CA LEU A 103 -7.05 -1.84 0.26
C LEU A 103 -8.14 -2.33 -0.69
N THR A 104 -9.35 -1.76 -0.57
CA THR A 104 -10.50 -2.06 -1.45
C THR A 104 -11.08 -0.85 -2.23
N PRO A 105 -10.27 0.06 -2.81
CA PRO A 105 -10.80 1.28 -3.45
C PRO A 105 -11.17 1.12 -4.94
N ASN A 106 -11.76 2.15 -5.56
CA ASN A 106 -11.93 2.14 -7.02
C ASN A 106 -10.61 2.35 -7.77
N SER A 107 -9.71 3.20 -7.27
CA SER A 107 -8.44 3.50 -7.95
C SER A 107 -7.29 3.74 -6.97
N ILE A 108 -6.13 3.19 -7.30
CA ILE A 108 -4.92 3.24 -6.46
C ILE A 108 -3.71 3.72 -7.27
N MET A 109 -2.93 4.60 -6.66
CA MET A 109 -1.53 4.85 -6.96
C MET A 109 -0.71 4.65 -5.67
N LEU A 110 0.19 3.66 -5.62
CA LEU A 110 1.14 3.52 -4.50
C LEU A 110 2.59 3.57 -4.99
N GLU A 111 3.41 4.25 -4.20
CA GLU A 111 4.87 4.17 -4.22
C GLU A 111 5.36 3.67 -2.85
N LEU A 112 5.92 2.46 -2.80
CA LEU A 112 6.37 1.85 -1.54
C LEU A 112 7.84 1.43 -1.60
N THR A 113 8.64 1.91 -0.64
CA THR A 113 10.07 1.57 -0.50
C THR A 113 10.49 0.89 0.84
N PRO A 114 9.70 -0.03 1.42
CA PRO A 114 10.00 -0.61 2.73
C PRO A 114 10.96 -1.81 2.72
N ASN A 115 11.37 -2.30 3.91
CA ASN A 115 12.09 -3.58 3.96
C ASN A 115 11.17 -4.78 3.70
N SER A 116 9.95 -4.78 4.22
CA SER A 116 9.00 -5.91 4.10
C SER A 116 7.58 -5.44 3.87
N ILE A 117 6.85 -6.15 3.00
CA ILE A 117 5.47 -5.85 2.63
C ILE A 117 4.59 -7.09 2.58
N MET A 118 3.39 -6.96 3.11
CA MET A 118 2.22 -7.78 2.80
C MET A 118 1.11 -6.88 2.26
N LEU A 119 0.67 -7.08 1.02
CA LEU A 119 -0.48 -6.35 0.44
C LEU A 119 -1.57 -7.31 0.00
N GLU A 120 -2.81 -6.95 0.32
CA GLU A 120 -4.04 -7.50 -0.25
C GLU A 120 -4.81 -6.35 -0.92
N LEU A 121 -4.96 -6.38 -2.25
CA LEU A 121 -5.61 -5.31 -3.01
C LEU A 121 -6.73 -5.84 -3.92
N THR A 122 -7.93 -5.29 -3.76
CA THR A 122 -9.13 -5.63 -4.57
C THR A 122 -9.75 -4.46 -5.38
N PRO A 123 -8.98 -3.51 -5.96
CA PRO A 123 -9.55 -2.32 -6.61
C PRO A 123 -9.91 -2.50 -8.10
N ASN A 124 -10.62 -1.53 -8.69
CA ASN A 124 -10.83 -1.54 -10.15
C ASN A 124 -9.53 -1.28 -10.93
N SER A 125 -8.76 -0.26 -10.54
CA SER A 125 -7.55 0.15 -11.25
C SER A 125 -6.37 0.37 -10.31
N ILE A 126 -5.18 -0.10 -10.70
CA ILE A 126 -3.96 0.00 -9.91
C ILE A 126 -2.77 0.50 -10.74
N MET A 127 -1.99 1.40 -10.15
CA MET A 127 -0.60 1.67 -10.47
C MET A 127 0.26 1.46 -9.22
N LEU A 128 1.28 0.59 -9.31
CA LEU A 128 2.19 0.30 -8.20
C LEU A 128 3.65 0.35 -8.65
N GLU A 129 4.45 1.03 -7.85
CA GLU A 129 5.91 0.97 -7.90
C GLU A 129 6.44 0.49 -6.54
N LEU A 130 7.08 -0.69 -6.51
CA LEU A 130 7.57 -1.31 -5.28
C LEU A 130 9.06 -1.67 -5.38
N THR A 131 9.86 -1.18 -4.42
CA THR A 131 11.31 -1.48 -4.31
C THR A 131 11.80 -2.14 -3.00
N PRO A 132 11.06 -3.08 -2.37
CA PRO A 132 11.41 -3.63 -1.05
C PRO A 132 12.36 -4.84 -1.06
N ASN A 133 12.84 -5.25 0.12
CA ASN A 133 13.61 -6.51 0.23
C ASN A 133 12.72 -7.76 0.07
N SER A 134 11.55 -7.79 0.69
CA SER A 134 10.64 -8.94 0.64
C SER A 134 9.18 -8.51 0.46
N ILE A 135 8.47 -9.19 -0.44
CA ILE A 135 7.05 -8.93 -0.72
C ILE A 135 6.22 -10.21 -0.74
N MET A 136 5.03 -10.12 -0.18
CA MET A 136 3.88 -10.99 -0.47
C MET A 136 2.75 -10.11 -1.01
N LEU A 137 2.28 -10.41 -2.23
CA LEU A 137 1.17 -9.68 -2.89
C LEU A 137 0.07 -10.64 -3.30
N GLU A 138 -1.16 -10.27 -2.97
CA GLU A 138 -2.39 -10.84 -3.53
C GLU A 138 -3.21 -9.72 -4.16
N LEU A 139 -3.33 -9.70 -5.50
CA LEU A 139 -4.06 -8.65 -6.21
C LEU A 139 -5.13 -9.22 -7.16
N THR A 140 -6.35 -8.69 -7.05
CA THR A 140 -7.52 -9.09 -7.85
C THR A 140 -8.18 -7.93 -8.66
N PRO A 141 -7.42 -7.02 -9.33
CA PRO A 141 -8.02 -5.84 -9.96
C PRO A 141 -8.58 -6.07 -11.37
N ASN A 142 -9.39 -5.13 -11.87
CA ASN A 142 -9.75 -5.13 -13.30
C ASN A 142 -8.53 -4.79 -14.17
N SER A 143 -7.81 -3.72 -13.85
CA SER A 143 -6.66 -3.27 -14.62
C SER A 143 -5.49 -2.91 -13.72
N ILE A 144 -4.28 -3.33 -14.11
CA ILE A 144 -3.09 -3.09 -13.31
C ILE A 144 -1.84 -2.80 -14.14
N MET A 145 -1.05 -1.84 -13.64
CA MET A 145 0.33 -1.58 -14.03
C MET A 145 1.23 -1.79 -12.81
N LEU A 146 2.21 -2.68 -12.95
CA LEU A 146 3.16 -3.04 -11.89
C LEU A 146 4.59 -2.83 -12.36
N GLU A 147 5.38 -2.11 -11.55
CA GLU A 147 6.83 -2.10 -11.60
C GLU A 147 7.39 -2.59 -10.25
N LEU A 148 8.05 -3.74 -10.26
CA LEU A 148 8.46 -4.46 -9.06
C LEU A 148 9.94 -4.82 -9.11
N THR A 149 10.73 -4.34 -8.14
CA THR A 149 12.18 -4.60 -8.06
C THR A 149 12.66 -5.24 -6.74
N PRO A 150 11.98 -6.27 -6.18
CA PRO A 150 12.34 -6.79 -4.87
C PRO A 150 13.49 -7.80 -4.87
N ASN A 151 14.16 -7.98 -3.72
CA ASN A 151 15.06 -9.11 -3.56
C ASN A 151 14.30 -10.45 -3.61
N SER A 152 13.13 -10.52 -2.96
CA SER A 152 12.30 -11.72 -2.90
C SER A 152 10.82 -11.38 -3.04
N ILE A 153 10.08 -12.14 -3.83
CA ILE A 153 8.64 -11.95 -4.04
C ILE A 153 7.86 -13.25 -4.10
N MET A 154 6.71 -13.25 -3.44
CA MET A 154 5.59 -14.15 -3.69
C MET A 154 4.44 -13.32 -4.26
N LEU A 155 3.92 -13.71 -5.43
CA LEU A 155 2.96 -12.92 -6.19
C LEU A 155 1.81 -13.79 -6.68
N GLU A 156 0.60 -13.47 -6.27
CA GLU A 156 -0.65 -14.02 -6.80
C GLU A 156 -1.45 -12.91 -7.49
N LEU A 157 -1.73 -13.07 -8.78
CA LEU A 157 -2.41 -12.05 -9.60
C LEU A 157 -3.53 -12.65 -10.43
N THR A 158 -4.74 -12.12 -10.26
CA THR A 158 -5.95 -12.53 -10.98
C THR A 158 -6.64 -11.39 -11.77
N PRO A 159 -5.91 -10.53 -12.53
CA PRO A 159 -6.53 -9.36 -13.15
C PRO A 159 -7.22 -9.64 -14.49
N ASN A 160 -8.14 -8.76 -14.90
CA ASN A 160 -8.62 -8.78 -16.29
C ASN A 160 -7.51 -8.34 -17.26
N SER A 161 -6.76 -7.29 -16.93
CA SER A 161 -5.63 -6.83 -17.74
C SER A 161 -4.43 -6.44 -16.89
N ILE A 162 -3.23 -6.85 -17.32
CA ILE A 162 -1.98 -6.55 -16.62
C ILE A 162 -0.85 -6.12 -17.56
N MET A 163 -0.13 -5.10 -17.14
CA MET A 163 1.24 -4.79 -17.56
C MET A 163 2.14 -4.98 -16.35
N LEU A 164 3.13 -5.87 -16.45
CA LEU A 164 4.05 -6.20 -15.36
C LEU A 164 5.49 -6.13 -15.83
N GLU A 165 6.29 -5.30 -15.15
CA GLU A 165 7.74 -5.36 -15.15
C GLU A 165 8.22 -5.88 -13.79
N LEU A 166 8.99 -6.98 -13.80
CA LEU A 166 9.40 -7.67 -12.57
C LEU A 166 10.87 -8.10 -12.63
N THR A 167 11.69 -7.56 -11.73
CA THR A 167 13.15 -7.74 -11.74
C THR A 167 13.77 -8.34 -10.44
N PRO A 168 13.25 -9.46 -9.88
CA PRO A 168 13.65 -9.91 -8.56
C PRO A 168 14.89 -10.82 -8.55
N SER A 169 15.54 -10.93 -7.39
CA SER A 169 16.55 -11.99 -7.21
C SER A 169 15.89 -13.38 -7.13
N ALA A 170 14.80 -13.52 -6.37
CA ALA A 170 14.03 -14.76 -6.27
C ALA A 170 12.52 -14.49 -6.35
N SER A 171 11.78 -15.35 -7.05
CA SER A 171 10.31 -15.20 -7.18
C SER A 171 9.54 -16.52 -7.22
N VAL A 172 8.33 -16.48 -6.67
CA VAL A 172 7.27 -17.49 -6.85
C VAL A 172 6.04 -16.74 -7.36
N LEU A 173 5.59 -17.09 -8.57
CA LEU A 173 4.57 -16.35 -9.30
C LEU A 173 3.41 -17.27 -9.69
N GLU A 174 2.19 -16.85 -9.36
CA GLU A 174 0.93 -17.42 -9.85
C GLU A 174 0.13 -16.31 -10.54
N LEU A 175 0.05 -16.37 -11.87
CA LEU A 175 -0.59 -15.34 -12.69
C LEU A 175 -1.72 -15.95 -13.51
N THR A 176 -2.93 -15.44 -13.32
CA THR A 176 -4.15 -15.88 -14.02
C THR A 176 -4.87 -14.75 -14.77
N PRO A 177 -4.18 -13.93 -15.59
CA PRO A 177 -4.80 -12.78 -16.24
C PRO A 177 -5.66 -13.15 -17.45
N SER A 178 -6.72 -12.38 -17.72
CA SER A 178 -7.41 -12.51 -19.03
C SER A 178 -6.53 -12.01 -20.18
N ALA A 179 -5.85 -10.88 -20.01
CA ALA A 179 -4.88 -10.33 -20.95
C ALA A 179 -3.62 -9.83 -20.23
N SER A 180 -2.43 -10.13 -20.77
CA SER A 180 -1.17 -9.72 -20.13
C SER A 180 -0.07 -9.28 -21.09
N VAL A 181 0.70 -8.29 -20.66
CA VAL A 181 2.03 -7.94 -21.16
C VAL A 181 3.01 -8.09 -19.99
N LEU A 182 3.95 -9.03 -20.10
CA LEU A 182 4.85 -9.40 -19.01
C LEU A 182 6.31 -9.25 -19.46
N GLU A 183 7.09 -8.50 -18.70
CA GLU A 183 8.55 -8.45 -18.77
C GLU A 183 9.14 -8.98 -17.47
N LEU A 184 9.72 -10.18 -17.52
CA LEU A 184 10.25 -10.87 -16.36
C LEU A 184 11.76 -11.05 -16.46
N THR A 185 12.51 -10.51 -15.50
CA THR A 185 13.97 -10.63 -15.43
C THR A 185 14.52 -11.28 -14.14
N PRO A 186 13.88 -12.33 -13.57
CA PRO A 186 14.31 -12.91 -12.30
C PRO A 186 15.67 -13.63 -12.40
N SER A 187 16.43 -13.63 -11.30
CA SER A 187 17.63 -14.49 -11.21
C SER A 187 17.28 -15.96 -10.95
N ALA A 188 16.25 -16.21 -10.13
CA ALA A 188 15.65 -17.53 -9.92
C ALA A 188 14.13 -17.40 -9.77
N SER A 189 13.37 -18.28 -10.43
CA SER A 189 11.91 -18.20 -10.40
C SER A 189 11.21 -19.54 -10.59
N VAL A 190 10.05 -19.63 -9.94
CA VAL A 190 8.97 -20.59 -10.21
C VAL A 190 7.79 -19.81 -10.75
N LEU A 191 7.24 -20.21 -11.89
CA LEU A 191 6.14 -19.53 -12.57
C LEU A 191 5.02 -20.51 -12.93
N GLU A 192 3.82 -20.22 -12.47
CA GLU A 192 2.55 -20.77 -12.96
C GLU A 192 1.79 -19.65 -13.69
N LEU A 193 1.50 -19.85 -14.97
CA LEU A 193 0.89 -18.85 -15.84
C LEU A 193 -0.30 -19.46 -16.58
N THR A 194 -1.52 -18.95 -16.34
CA THR A 194 -2.74 -19.44 -17.01
C THR A 194 -3.52 -18.32 -17.72
N PRO A 195 -2.94 -17.66 -18.75
CA PRO A 195 -3.58 -16.52 -19.38
C PRO A 195 -4.56 -16.94 -20.48
N SER A 196 -5.60 -16.13 -20.71
CA SER A 196 -6.43 -16.30 -21.92
C SER A 196 -5.73 -15.75 -23.17
N ALA A 197 -4.97 -14.65 -23.04
CA ALA A 197 -4.12 -14.08 -24.08
C ALA A 197 -2.90 -13.37 -23.46
N SER A 198 -1.69 -13.63 -23.97
CA SER A 198 -0.47 -13.11 -23.35
C SER A 198 0.65 -12.77 -24.34
N VAL A 199 1.35 -11.67 -24.07
CA VAL A 199 2.70 -11.40 -24.56
C VAL A 199 3.66 -11.56 -23.38
N LEU A 200 4.69 -12.39 -23.54
CA LEU A 200 5.68 -12.68 -22.50
C LEU A 200 7.08 -12.49 -23.06
N GLU A 201 7.83 -11.57 -22.47
CA GLU A 201 9.26 -11.43 -22.65
C GLU A 201 10.00 -11.92 -21.40
N LEU A 202 10.96 -12.82 -21.61
CA LEU A 202 11.69 -13.48 -20.52
C LEU A 202 13.19 -13.40 -20.79
N ASN A 203 13.90 -12.67 -19.92
CA ASN A 203 15.31 -12.31 -20.19
C ASN A 203 16.37 -13.19 -19.47
N LYS A 204 16.00 -14.22 -18.68
CA LYS A 204 16.96 -15.16 -18.02
C LYS A 204 16.39 -16.56 -17.73
N LYS A 205 17.25 -17.46 -17.20
CA LYS A 205 16.97 -18.88 -16.89
C LYS A 205 15.88 -19.05 -15.82
N LEU A 206 14.78 -19.70 -16.19
CA LEU A 206 13.80 -20.25 -15.24
C LEU A 206 14.21 -21.63 -14.72
N HIS A 207 13.84 -21.93 -13.48
CA HIS A 207 14.03 -23.27 -12.90
C HIS A 207 12.80 -24.17 -13.11
N CYS A 208 11.59 -23.61 -13.18
CA CYS A 208 10.37 -24.36 -13.48
C CYS A 208 9.30 -23.43 -14.08
N VAL A 209 8.69 -23.84 -15.20
CA VAL A 209 7.53 -23.18 -15.84
C VAL A 209 6.41 -24.19 -15.91
N LYS A 210 5.22 -23.82 -15.45
CA LYS A 210 3.98 -24.53 -15.71
C LYS A 210 3.03 -23.59 -16.46
N LEU A 211 2.59 -24.03 -17.63
CA LEU A 211 1.59 -23.40 -18.49
C LEU A 211 0.31 -24.22 -18.43
#